data_AF-A0A957R9R3-F1
#
_entry.id   AF-A0A957R9R3-F1
#
_cell.length_a   1.000
_cell.length_b   1.000
_cell.length_c   1.000
_cell.angle_alpha   90.00
_cell.angle_beta   90.00
_cell.angle_gamma   90.00
#
_symmetry.space_group_name_H-M   'P 1'
#
loop_
_entity.id
_entity.type
_entity.pdbx_description
1 polymer ?
#
loop_
_entity_poly.entity_id
_entity_poly.type
_entity_poly.pdbx_seq_one_letter_code
_entity_poly.pdbx_strand_id
1 'polypeptide(L)'
;EDAVWQALAWMETENVAVAFHGHTHVQMVWTWDLATNHLHSSTGASRIHLAPGTRTIVGVGSAGVPEDGPWPRYALYDDLAGIVTLRTLRDR
;
A
#
# COMPACT_ATOMS: atom_id res chain seq x y z
N GLU A 1 10.50 -10.35 1.94
CA GLU A 1 9.34 -11.20 1.60
C GLU A 1 8.63 -11.69 2.86
N ASP A 2 9.36 -12.27 3.83
CA ASP A 2 8.81 -12.72 5.12
C ASP A 2 7.97 -11.67 5.85
N ALA A 3 8.42 -10.42 5.90
CA ALA A 3 7.67 -9.34 6.54
C ALA A 3 6.28 -9.09 5.92
N VAL A 4 6.14 -9.27 4.60
CA VAL A 4 4.85 -9.14 3.89
C VAL A 4 3.93 -10.28 4.32
N TRP A 5 4.43 -11.52 4.36
CA TRP A 5 3.62 -12.67 4.80
C TRP A 5 3.20 -12.58 6.27
N GLN A 6 4.10 -12.15 7.15
CA GLN A 6 3.76 -11.92 8.57
C GLN A 6 2.69 -10.84 8.73
N ALA A 7 2.80 -9.75 7.97
CA ALA A 7 1.78 -8.71 7.96
C ALA A 7 0.44 -9.24 7.44
N LEU A 8 0.42 -10.00 6.33
CA LEU A 8 -0.81 -10.59 5.78
C LEU A 8 -1.46 -11.58 6.75
N ALA A 9 -0.68 -12.41 7.44
CA ALA A 9 -1.19 -13.35 8.43
C ALA A 9 -1.84 -12.64 9.63
N TRP A 10 -1.19 -11.58 10.13
CA TRP A 10 -1.76 -10.72 11.17
C TRP A 10 -3.04 -10.02 10.68
N MET A 11 -3.01 -9.44 9.48
CA MET A 11 -4.17 -8.76 8.89
C MET A 11 -5.37 -9.71 8.76
N GLU A 12 -5.15 -10.96 8.38
CA GLU A 12 -6.21 -11.96 8.31
C GLU A 12 -6.76 -12.32 9.68
N THR A 13 -5.88 -12.51 10.67
CA THR A 13 -6.27 -12.83 12.05
C THR A 13 -7.10 -11.72 12.69
N GLU A 14 -6.74 -10.46 12.44
CA GLU A 14 -7.40 -9.28 13.02
C GLU A 14 -8.50 -8.69 12.11
N ASN A 15 -8.79 -9.33 10.96
CA ASN A 15 -9.73 -8.86 9.96
C ASN A 15 -9.47 -7.40 9.49
N VAL A 16 -8.20 -7.07 9.27
CA VAL A 16 -7.75 -5.76 8.79
C VAL A 16 -7.64 -5.79 7.26
N ALA A 17 -8.41 -4.94 6.58
CA ALA A 17 -8.41 -4.90 5.10
C ALA A 17 -7.19 -4.17 4.51
N VAL A 18 -6.65 -3.16 5.21
CA VAL A 18 -5.53 -2.34 4.72
C VAL A 18 -4.52 -2.06 5.82
N ALA A 19 -3.23 -2.19 5.51
CA ALA A 19 -2.13 -1.82 6.37
C ALA A 19 -1.19 -0.85 5.67
N PHE A 20 -0.69 0.16 6.39
CA PHE A 20 0.23 1.16 5.87
C PHE A 20 1.59 1.02 6.54
N HIS A 21 2.66 1.13 5.77
CA HIS A 21 4.02 1.15 6.31
C HIS A 21 4.91 2.17 5.60
N GLY A 22 5.95 2.59 6.32
CA GLY A 22 7.07 3.37 5.79
C GLY A 22 8.35 2.53 5.77
N HIS A 23 9.45 3.14 6.23
CA HIS A 23 10.80 2.55 6.40
C HIS A 23 11.54 2.22 5.10
N THR A 24 10.88 1.65 4.10
CA THR A 24 11.51 1.28 2.82
C THR A 24 11.78 2.46 1.90
N HIS A 25 11.17 3.62 2.19
CA HIS A 25 11.21 4.82 1.35
C HIS A 25 10.73 4.63 -0.10
N VAL A 26 10.10 3.49 -0.41
CA VAL A 26 9.54 3.14 -1.71
C VAL A 26 8.02 3.07 -1.62
N GLN A 27 7.34 3.71 -2.56
CA GLN A 27 5.89 3.66 -2.70
C GLN A 27 5.49 2.43 -3.52
N MET A 28 4.95 1.42 -2.83
CA MET A 28 4.61 0.12 -3.39
C MET A 28 3.36 -0.43 -2.73
N VAL A 29 2.58 -1.22 -3.49
CA VAL A 29 1.36 -1.85 -2.98
C VAL A 29 1.46 -3.34 -3.20
N TRP A 30 1.12 -4.11 -2.16
CA TRP A 30 0.82 -5.52 -2.29
C TRP A 30 -0.65 -5.73 -2.02
N THR A 31 -1.29 -6.53 -2.86
CA THR A 31 -2.68 -6.92 -2.69
C THR A 31 -2.78 -8.44 -2.76
N TRP A 32 -3.31 -9.02 -1.70
CA TRP A 32 -3.67 -10.42 -1.64
C TRP A 32 -5.16 -10.56 -1.90
N ASP A 33 -5.51 -11.28 -2.96
CA ASP A 33 -6.89 -11.66 -3.27
C ASP A 33 -7.21 -12.98 -2.56
N LEU A 34 -8.15 -12.96 -1.63
CA LEU A 34 -8.48 -14.12 -0.79
C LEU A 34 -9.23 -15.22 -1.57
N ALA A 35 -9.96 -14.85 -2.63
CA ALA A 35 -10.75 -15.80 -3.41
C ALA A 35 -9.87 -16.65 -4.34
N THR A 36 -8.85 -16.02 -4.93
CA THR A 36 -7.89 -16.68 -5.82
C THR A 36 -6.62 -17.12 -5.11
N ASN A 37 -6.41 -16.67 -3.88
CA ASN A 37 -5.19 -16.85 -3.10
C ASN A 37 -3.93 -16.33 -3.82
N HIS A 38 -4.07 -15.26 -4.59
CA HIS A 38 -2.97 -14.68 -5.36
C HIS A 38 -2.49 -13.38 -4.73
N LEU A 39 -1.18 -13.29 -4.50
CA LEU A 39 -0.49 -12.08 -4.08
C LEU A 39 0.12 -11.40 -5.31
N HIS A 40 -0.20 -10.13 -5.52
CA HIS A 40 0.44 -9.30 -6.53
C HIS A 40 0.99 -8.02 -5.93
N SER A 41 2.12 -7.56 -6.48
CA SER A 41 2.72 -6.27 -6.14
C SER A 41 2.62 -5.30 -7.31
N SER A 42 2.52 -4.01 -7.01
CA SER A 42 2.56 -2.95 -8.01
C SER A 42 3.32 -1.73 -7.48
N THR A 43 4.04 -1.09 -8.38
CA THR A 43 4.66 0.23 -8.17
C THR A 43 4.01 1.23 -9.12
N GLY A 44 4.00 2.51 -8.76
CA GLY A 44 3.43 3.56 -9.61
C GLY A 44 1.90 3.61 -9.68
N ALA A 45 1.18 2.78 -8.91
CA ALA A 45 -0.25 2.92 -8.72
C ALA A 45 -0.55 4.31 -8.13
N SER A 46 -1.54 5.01 -8.68
CA SER A 46 -1.96 6.35 -8.18
C SER A 46 -3.22 6.29 -7.34
N ARG A 47 -4.05 5.25 -7.54
CA ARG A 47 -5.31 5.03 -6.82
C ARG A 47 -5.55 3.53 -6.67
N ILE A 48 -5.85 3.11 -5.45
CA ILE A 48 -6.15 1.74 -5.06
C ILE A 48 -7.55 1.72 -4.47
N HIS A 49 -8.40 0.84 -4.99
CA HIS A 49 -9.72 0.56 -4.42
C HIS A 49 -9.58 -0.63 -3.47
N LEU A 50 -10.00 -0.45 -2.23
CA LEU A 50 -9.98 -1.49 -1.21
C LEU A 50 -11.24 -2.33 -1.37
N ALA A 51 -11.14 -3.38 -2.17
CA ALA A 51 -12.25 -4.28 -2.43
C ALA A 51 -12.48 -5.22 -1.23
N PRO A 52 -13.74 -5.52 -0.87
CA PRO A 52 -14.02 -6.65 0.02
C PRO A 52 -13.38 -7.94 -0.50
N GLY A 53 -12.83 -8.76 0.38
CA GLY A 53 -12.14 -9.99 0.00
C GLY A 53 -10.67 -9.79 -0.43
N THR A 54 -10.11 -8.60 -0.21
CA THR A 54 -8.68 -8.35 -0.39
C THR A 54 -8.01 -7.92 0.90
N ARG A 55 -6.70 -8.13 0.98
CA ARG A 55 -5.80 -7.55 1.99
C ARG A 55 -4.75 -6.73 1.27
N THR A 56 -4.66 -5.44 1.59
CA THR A 56 -3.77 -4.52 0.89
C THR A 56 -2.73 -3.95 1.85
N ILE A 57 -1.44 -4.15 1.55
CA ILE A 57 -0.32 -3.51 2.24
C ILE A 57 0.18 -2.37 1.37
N VAL A 58 0.24 -1.17 1.95
CA VAL A 58 0.62 0.07 1.26
C VAL A 58 1.89 0.62 1.86
N GLY A 59 2.98 0.56 1.10
CA GLY A 59 4.17 1.37 1.32
C GLY A 59 3.89 2.81 0.91
N VAL A 60 3.89 3.74 1.86
CA VAL A 60 3.51 5.15 1.60
C VAL A 60 4.61 5.94 0.89
N GLY A 61 5.83 5.39 0.83
CA GLY A 61 7.03 6.06 0.34
C GLY A 61 7.71 6.92 1.42
N SER A 62 8.43 7.95 1.00
CA SER A 62 9.12 8.88 1.91
C SER A 62 8.84 10.33 1.54
N ALA A 63 8.59 11.16 2.56
CA ALA A 63 8.41 12.60 2.39
C ALA A 63 9.75 13.35 2.22
N GLY A 64 10.86 12.80 2.73
CA GLY A 64 12.15 13.50 2.76
C GLY A 64 13.27 12.82 1.98
N VAL A 65 13.25 11.50 1.88
CA VAL A 65 14.32 10.71 1.24
C VAL A 65 13.71 9.56 0.43
N PRO A 66 12.98 9.81 -0.67
CA PRO A 66 12.41 8.73 -1.48
C PRO A 66 13.51 7.95 -2.19
N GLU A 67 13.36 6.62 -2.24
CA GLU A 67 14.28 5.73 -2.97
C GLU A 67 13.74 5.36 -4.36
N ASP A 68 12.51 5.75 -4.68
CA ASP A 68 11.80 5.46 -5.93
C ASP A 68 11.62 6.69 -6.85
N GLY A 69 12.46 7.70 -6.67
CA GLY A 69 12.49 8.93 -7.45
C GLY A 69 12.89 10.15 -6.63
N PRO A 70 13.09 11.32 -7.28
CA PRO A 70 13.63 12.50 -6.60
C PRO A 70 12.59 13.29 -5.78
N TRP A 71 11.33 12.87 -5.80
CA TRP A 71 10.20 13.69 -5.35
C TRP A 71 9.50 13.10 -4.12
N PRO A 72 9.11 13.92 -3.13
CA PRO A 72 8.39 13.45 -1.94
C PRO A 72 7.15 12.63 -2.25
N ARG A 73 6.89 11.59 -1.46
CA ARG A 73 5.75 10.69 -1.57
C ARG A 73 4.87 10.77 -0.34
N TYR A 74 3.57 10.62 -0.55
CA TYR A 74 2.59 10.45 0.52
C TYR A 74 1.38 9.66 0.02
N ALA A 75 0.56 9.19 0.96
CA ALA A 75 -0.71 8.54 0.69
C ALA A 75 -1.86 9.34 1.33
N LEU A 76 -3.02 9.32 0.68
CA LEU A 76 -4.28 9.78 1.24
C LEU A 76 -5.19 8.56 1.35
N TYR A 77 -5.76 8.33 2.54
CA TYR A 77 -6.72 7.27 2.78
C TYR A 77 -8.10 7.89 3.00
N ASP A 78 -9.07 7.46 2.21
CA ASP A 78 -10.48 7.79 2.33
C ASP A 78 -11.22 6.50 2.71
N ASP A 79 -11.62 6.42 3.97
CA ASP A 79 -12.25 5.25 4.57
C ASP A 79 -13.71 5.09 4.11
N LEU A 80 -14.43 6.20 3.96
CA LEU A 80 -15.80 6.22 3.46
C LEU A 80 -15.88 5.76 2.00
N ALA A 81 -14.90 6.17 1.17
CA ALA A 81 -14.83 5.78 -0.22
C ALA A 81 -14.07 4.47 -0.45
N GLY A 82 -13.39 3.93 0.56
CA GLY A 82 -12.57 2.72 0.47
C GLY A 82 -11.41 2.87 -0.51
N ILE A 83 -10.75 4.03 -0.52
CA ILE A 83 -9.73 4.38 -1.52
C ILE A 83 -8.44 4.84 -0.86
N VAL A 84 -7.31 4.34 -1.38
CA VAL A 84 -5.99 4.90 -1.12
C VAL A 84 -5.50 5.61 -2.37
N THR A 85 -5.16 6.89 -2.25
CA THR A 85 -4.51 7.66 -3.32
C THR A 85 -3.04 7.83 -3.00
N LEU A 86 -2.19 7.38 -3.91
CA LEU A 86 -0.73 7.53 -3.80
C LEU A 86 -0.29 8.73 -4.62
N ARG A 87 0.44 9.64 -3.97
CA ARG A 87 0.85 10.91 -4.55
C ARG A 87 2.36 11.05 -4.49
N THR A 88 2.87 11.69 -5.53
CA THR A 88 4.20 12.26 -5.56
C THR A 88 4.11 13.76 -5.74
N LEU A 89 4.70 14.49 -4.80
CA LEU A 89 4.70 15.94 -4.76
C LEU A 89 5.76 16.44 -5.73
N ARG A 90 5.32 17.02 -6.84
CA ARG A 90 6.19 17.67 -7.82
C ARG A 90 6.00 19.16 -7.70
N ASP A 91 7.08 19.92 -7.70
CA ASP A 91 6.99 21.36 -7.94
C ASP A 91 6.44 21.55 -9.36
N ARG A 92 5.48 22.46 -9.48
CA ARG A 92 4.81 22.78 -10.74
C ARG A 92 5.75 23.47 -11.72
#